data_AF-A0A963PCQ2-F1
#
_entry.id   AF-A0A963PCQ2-F1
#
_cell.length_a   1.000
_cell.length_b   1.000
_cell.length_c   1.000
_cell.angle_alpha   90.00
_cell.angle_beta   90.00
_cell.angle_gamma   90.00
#
_symmetry.space_group_name_H-M   'P 1'
#
loop_
_entity.id
_entity.type
_entity.pdbx_description
1 polymer ?
#
loop_
_entity_poly.entity_id
_entity_poly.type
_entity_poly.pdbx_seq_one_letter_code
_entity_poly.pdbx_strand_id
1 'polypeptide(L)'
;MRPRMSVRAIMAILAIPALLSACATSTMPPPPARFTVTSPLAAKDEAAKLLSLLRDMGFDARTAPATASGEQVVHASLAGPAAAALAACPTLYTRPMDDDVQRFDFSHAERVTISLEAAIRPTSTGTTTGFDLHYTGNYTNRFINHKFTHPCNGTGELEQRLGAPVQDLQVK
;
A
#
# COMPACT_ATOMS: atom_id res chain seq x y z
N MET A 1 14.92 28.74 -76.06
CA MET A 1 14.64 27.29 -76.10
C MET A 1 15.87 26.53 -75.61
N ARG A 2 15.68 25.57 -74.69
CA ARG A 2 16.64 24.65 -74.02
C ARG A 2 17.68 25.29 -73.07
N PRO A 3 18.17 24.58 -72.01
CA PRO A 3 17.50 23.58 -71.16
C PRO A 3 17.66 23.87 -69.65
N ARG A 4 16.70 23.41 -68.83
CA ARG A 4 16.83 23.28 -67.37
C ARG A 4 17.41 21.90 -67.03
N MET A 5 18.56 21.87 -66.35
CA MET A 5 19.08 20.76 -65.52
C MET A 5 19.77 21.43 -64.32
N SER A 6 19.21 21.37 -63.12
CA SER A 6 19.27 20.26 -62.15
C SER A 6 20.64 20.15 -61.48
N VAL A 7 20.79 20.69 -60.26
CA VAL A 7 21.61 20.06 -59.22
C VAL A 7 20.93 20.29 -57.86
N ARG A 8 20.61 19.17 -57.24
CA ARG A 8 20.11 19.00 -55.88
C ARG A 8 21.14 19.49 -54.87
N ALA A 9 20.71 20.21 -53.84
CA ALA A 9 21.41 20.22 -52.56
C ALA A 9 20.38 19.87 -51.48
N ILE A 10 20.48 18.61 -51.04
CA ILE A 10 19.76 18.01 -49.94
C ILE A 10 20.20 18.74 -48.67
N MET A 11 19.26 19.37 -47.96
CA MET A 11 19.48 19.74 -46.56
C MET A 11 18.30 19.22 -45.74
N ALA A 12 18.46 17.98 -45.30
CA ALA A 12 17.70 17.41 -44.20
C ALA A 12 18.29 17.95 -42.90
N ILE A 13 17.51 18.69 -42.11
CA ILE A 13 17.76 18.86 -40.68
C ILE A 13 16.42 18.65 -39.96
N LEU A 14 16.36 17.52 -39.26
CA LEU A 14 15.34 17.15 -38.28
C LEU A 14 15.19 18.24 -37.22
N ALA A 15 13.97 18.63 -36.90
CA ALA A 15 13.64 19.41 -35.71
C ALA A 15 12.35 18.88 -35.06
N ILE A 16 12.41 17.68 -34.48
CA ILE A 16 11.49 17.20 -33.44
C ILE A 16 12.39 16.43 -32.46
N PRO A 17 12.70 17.00 -31.27
CA PRO A 17 11.99 16.54 -30.08
C PRO A 17 11.92 17.58 -28.95
N ALA A 18 10.72 18.00 -28.55
CA ALA A 18 10.53 18.68 -27.26
C ALA A 18 9.14 18.38 -26.69
N LEU A 19 8.82 17.10 -26.58
CA LEU A 19 7.65 16.61 -25.82
C LEU A 19 8.08 15.41 -24.99
N LEU A 20 8.95 15.63 -24.00
CA LEU A 20 9.25 14.62 -23.01
C LEU A 20 9.33 15.25 -21.62
N SER A 21 8.48 14.71 -20.75
CA SER A 21 8.65 14.66 -19.30
C SER A 21 8.29 15.92 -18.51
N ALA A 22 7.00 16.22 -18.48
CA ALA A 22 6.37 16.72 -17.25
C ALA A 22 5.29 15.73 -16.79
N CYS A 23 5.64 14.43 -16.70
CA CYS A 23 4.94 13.55 -15.78
C CYS A 23 5.35 14.01 -14.38
N ALA A 24 4.67 15.05 -13.89
CA ALA A 24 4.58 15.26 -12.46
C ALA A 24 3.96 13.97 -11.91
N THR A 25 4.80 13.11 -11.34
CA THR A 25 4.35 12.17 -10.33
C THR A 25 3.71 13.02 -9.26
N SER A 26 2.40 13.23 -9.40
CA SER A 26 1.56 13.69 -8.32
C SER A 26 1.78 12.66 -7.23
N THR A 27 2.69 12.98 -6.30
CA THR A 27 2.83 12.27 -5.03
C THR A 27 1.58 12.64 -4.26
N MET A 28 0.46 12.05 -4.66
CA MET A 28 -0.74 12.00 -3.84
C MET A 28 -0.25 11.54 -2.47
N PRO A 29 -0.50 12.32 -1.40
CA PRO A 29 -0.13 11.90 -0.08
C PRO A 29 -0.71 10.49 0.15
N PRO A 30 0.07 9.57 0.73
CA PRO A 30 -0.45 8.23 1.01
C PRO A 30 -1.74 8.39 1.82
N PRO A 31 -2.79 7.62 1.50
CA PRO A 31 -4.03 7.69 2.26
C PRO A 31 -3.74 7.46 3.75
N PRO A 32 -4.50 8.09 4.64
CA PRO A 32 -4.36 7.85 6.08
C PRO A 32 -4.55 6.36 6.37
N ALA A 33 -3.88 5.83 7.40
CA ALA A 33 -4.03 4.44 7.85
C ALA A 33 -5.50 4.04 8.15
N ARG A 34 -6.38 5.04 8.30
CA ARG A 34 -7.83 4.88 8.35
C ARG A 34 -8.50 5.68 7.25
N PHE A 35 -9.23 5.00 6.39
CA PHE A 35 -9.94 5.63 5.28
C PHE A 35 -11.24 4.89 4.97
N THR A 36 -12.05 5.45 4.09
CA THR A 36 -13.35 4.89 3.75
C THR A 36 -13.57 4.97 2.24
N VAL A 37 -14.11 3.90 1.68
CA VAL A 37 -14.42 3.76 0.25
C VAL A 37 -15.90 3.46 0.11
N THR A 38 -16.53 4.06 -0.91
CA THR A 38 -17.93 3.78 -1.28
C THR A 38 -17.99 2.98 -2.55
N SER A 39 -18.88 1.99 -2.62
CA SER A 39 -19.04 1.07 -3.74
C SER A 39 -20.53 0.84 -4.01
N PRO A 40 -21.02 0.91 -5.25
CA PRO A 40 -22.37 0.44 -5.58
C PRO A 40 -22.64 -1.06 -5.36
N LEU A 41 -21.64 -1.88 -4.98
CA LEU A 41 -21.86 -3.31 -4.72
C LEU A 41 -22.66 -3.53 -3.43
N ALA A 42 -23.40 -4.63 -3.40
CA ALA A 42 -24.00 -5.14 -2.17
C ALA A 42 -22.92 -5.62 -1.18
N ALA A 43 -23.19 -5.52 0.12
CA ALA A 43 -22.21 -5.81 1.19
C ALA A 43 -21.53 -7.17 1.04
N LYS A 44 -22.33 -8.19 0.70
CA LYS A 44 -21.83 -9.55 0.49
C LYS A 44 -20.84 -9.67 -0.68
N ASP A 45 -21.11 -8.97 -1.78
CA ASP A 45 -20.26 -9.02 -2.97
C ASP A 45 -18.99 -8.20 -2.77
N GLU A 46 -19.11 -7.04 -2.12
CA GLU A 46 -17.99 -6.20 -1.68
C GLU A 46 -17.04 -7.01 -0.78
N ALA A 47 -17.58 -7.70 0.23
CA ALA A 47 -16.80 -8.53 1.14
C ALA A 47 -16.11 -9.70 0.43
N ALA A 48 -16.79 -10.36 -0.49
CA ALA A 48 -16.23 -11.47 -1.25
C ALA A 48 -15.07 -11.02 -2.16
N LYS A 49 -15.22 -9.88 -2.85
CA LYS A 49 -14.16 -9.30 -3.68
C LYS A 49 -12.97 -8.83 -2.85
N LEU A 50 -13.22 -8.12 -1.75
CA LEU A 50 -12.17 -7.69 -0.83
C LEU A 50 -11.39 -8.89 -0.27
N LEU A 51 -12.10 -9.95 0.13
CA LEU A 51 -11.49 -11.19 0.63
C LEU A 51 -10.61 -11.85 -0.43
N SER A 52 -11.06 -11.91 -1.69
CA SER A 52 -10.26 -12.44 -2.81
C SER A 52 -9.00 -11.62 -3.00
N LEU A 53 -9.13 -10.30 -3.13
CA LEU A 53 -8.00 -9.39 -3.33
C LEU A 53 -6.95 -9.52 -2.22
N LEU A 54 -7.39 -9.55 -0.96
CA LEU A 54 -6.48 -9.68 0.18
C LEU A 54 -5.73 -11.02 0.12
N ARG A 55 -6.41 -12.11 -0.22
CA ARG A 55 -5.78 -13.43 -0.39
C ARG A 55 -4.81 -13.48 -1.56
N ASP A 56 -5.13 -12.83 -2.67
CA ASP A 56 -4.25 -12.73 -3.84
C ASP A 56 -2.97 -11.93 -3.50
N MET A 57 -3.07 -10.96 -2.59
CA MET A 57 -1.94 -10.25 -2.01
C MET A 57 -1.19 -11.05 -0.92
N GLY A 58 -1.62 -12.28 -0.63
CA GLY A 58 -0.99 -13.17 0.34
C GLY A 58 -1.40 -12.96 1.79
N PHE A 59 -2.45 -12.16 2.06
CA PHE A 59 -2.97 -12.01 3.42
C PHE A 59 -3.73 -13.28 3.84
N ASP A 60 -3.57 -13.65 5.11
CA ASP A 60 -4.53 -14.52 5.79
C ASP A 60 -5.77 -13.69 6.12
N ALA A 61 -6.80 -13.80 5.27
CA ALA A 61 -8.00 -13.00 5.33
C ALA A 61 -9.25 -13.85 5.59
N ARG A 62 -10.11 -13.35 6.49
CA ARG A 62 -11.35 -13.98 6.93
C ARG A 62 -12.45 -12.97 7.17
N THR A 63 -13.68 -13.36 6.91
CA THR A 63 -14.88 -12.56 7.19
C THR A 63 -15.54 -13.04 8.47
N ALA A 64 -15.86 -12.13 9.37
CA ALA A 64 -16.70 -12.41 10.54
C ALA A 64 -18.17 -12.65 10.11
N PRO A 65 -18.97 -13.35 10.92
CA PRO A 65 -20.41 -13.47 10.67
C PRO A 65 -21.07 -12.11 10.52
N ALA A 66 -21.98 -11.97 9.56
CA ALA A 66 -22.73 -10.74 9.37
C ALA A 66 -23.62 -10.44 10.59
N THR A 67 -23.75 -9.17 10.94
CA THR A 67 -24.68 -8.74 11.98
C THR A 67 -26.13 -8.75 11.46
N ALA A 68 -27.10 -8.55 12.35
CA ALA A 68 -28.51 -8.42 11.97
C ALA A 68 -28.78 -7.20 11.06
N SER A 69 -27.92 -6.18 11.08
CA SER A 69 -27.99 -5.01 10.20
C SER A 69 -27.32 -5.25 8.83
N GLY A 70 -26.79 -6.44 8.58
CA GLY A 70 -26.08 -6.78 7.35
C GLY A 70 -24.65 -6.21 7.27
N GLU A 71 -24.14 -5.64 8.37
CA GLU A 71 -22.72 -5.23 8.47
C GLU A 71 -21.83 -6.47 8.47
N GLN A 72 -20.73 -6.40 7.74
CA GLN A 72 -19.72 -7.45 7.65
C GLN A 72 -18.36 -6.87 8.02
N VAL A 73 -17.55 -7.67 8.73
CA VAL A 73 -16.18 -7.28 9.08
C VAL A 73 -15.22 -8.28 8.43
N VAL A 74 -14.23 -7.76 7.69
CA VAL A 74 -13.12 -8.55 7.16
C VAL A 74 -11.89 -8.25 8.01
N HIS A 75 -11.28 -9.30 8.55
CA HIS A 75 -9.99 -9.22 9.21
C HIS A 75 -8.95 -9.86 8.30
N ALA A 76 -7.80 -9.20 8.14
CA ALA A 76 -6.69 -9.75 7.38
C ALA A 76 -5.36 -9.47 8.05
N SER A 77 -4.41 -10.39 7.89
CA SER A 77 -3.04 -10.21 8.36
C SER A 77 -2.02 -10.67 7.35
N LEU A 78 -0.91 -9.95 7.24
CA LEU A 78 0.23 -10.29 6.41
C LEU A 78 1.50 -10.14 7.24
N ALA A 79 2.44 -11.08 7.12
CA ALA A 79 3.70 -11.00 7.83
C ALA A 79 4.86 -11.49 6.97
N GLY A 80 6.08 -11.03 7.30
CA GLY A 80 7.30 -11.44 6.62
C GLY A 80 7.67 -10.51 5.45
N PRO A 81 8.39 -11.02 4.43
CA PRO A 81 8.96 -10.17 3.37
C PRO A 81 7.93 -9.36 2.57
N ALA A 82 6.77 -9.96 2.28
CA ALA A 82 5.69 -9.26 1.57
C ALA A 82 5.13 -8.09 2.40
N ALA A 83 4.99 -8.26 3.72
CA ALA A 83 4.61 -7.18 4.62
C ALA A 83 5.69 -6.09 4.69
N ALA A 84 6.96 -6.47 4.68
CA ALA A 84 8.08 -5.53 4.70
C ALA A 84 8.14 -4.64 3.44
N ALA A 85 7.64 -5.11 2.29
CA ALA A 85 7.55 -4.30 1.08
C ALA A 85 6.47 -3.20 1.17
N LEU A 86 5.46 -3.38 2.02
CA LEU A 86 4.32 -2.47 2.16
C LEU A 86 4.40 -1.56 3.40
N ALA A 87 5.45 -1.70 4.22
CA ALA A 87 5.64 -0.91 5.44
C ALA A 87 7.03 -0.26 5.50
N ALA A 88 7.07 1.02 5.87
CA ALA A 88 8.27 1.76 6.21
C ALA A 88 8.49 1.73 7.73
N CYS A 89 9.30 0.78 8.19
CA CYS A 89 9.68 0.64 9.60
C CYS A 89 10.92 1.48 9.94
N PRO A 90 10.90 2.27 11.03
CA PRO A 90 12.04 3.07 11.43
C PRO A 90 13.22 2.19 11.86
N THR A 91 14.44 2.70 11.72
CA THR A 91 15.59 2.15 12.45
C THR A 91 15.57 2.72 13.87
N LEU A 92 15.66 1.86 14.88
CA LEU A 92 15.54 2.25 16.28
C LEU A 92 16.89 2.17 16.99
N TYR A 93 17.12 3.10 17.91
CA TYR A 93 18.29 3.07 18.78
C TYR A 93 17.98 2.20 19.99
N THR A 94 18.84 1.22 20.24
CA THR A 94 18.77 0.37 21.42
C THR A 94 20.01 0.58 22.29
N ARG A 95 19.82 0.49 23.60
CA ARG A 95 20.88 0.66 24.60
C ARG A 95 20.82 -0.47 25.63
N PRO A 96 21.93 -0.81 26.30
CA PRO A 96 21.89 -1.67 27.47
C PRO A 96 21.00 -1.06 28.58
N MET A 97 20.52 -1.89 29.51
CA MET A 97 19.77 -1.41 30.67
C MET A 97 20.64 -0.64 31.67
N ASP A 98 21.95 -0.86 31.61
CA ASP A 98 22.94 -0.13 32.40
C ASP A 98 23.24 1.22 31.75
N ASP A 99 22.71 2.29 32.37
CA ASP A 99 22.83 3.65 31.86
C ASP A 99 24.26 4.21 31.96
N ASP A 100 25.17 3.55 32.71
CA ASP A 100 26.58 3.96 32.82
C ASP A 100 27.41 3.57 31.59
N VAL A 101 26.85 2.74 30.69
CA VAL A 101 27.52 2.28 29.48
C VAL A 101 26.95 3.04 28.26
N GLN A 102 27.72 4.02 27.75
CA GLN A 102 27.40 4.73 26.50
C GLN A 102 27.66 3.85 25.27
N ARG A 103 26.86 2.80 25.09
CA ARG A 103 26.85 1.97 23.89
C ARG A 103 25.44 1.97 23.30
N PHE A 104 25.36 2.11 21.99
CA PHE A 104 24.12 2.03 21.26
C PHE A 104 24.27 1.08 20.07
N ASP A 105 23.17 0.46 19.68
CA ASP A 105 23.07 -0.31 18.46
C ASP A 105 21.81 0.11 17.69
N PHE A 106 21.91 0.02 16.37
CA PHE A 106 20.81 0.29 15.46
C PHE A 106 20.06 -1.01 15.21
N SER A 107 18.83 -1.07 15.67
CA SER A 107 17.96 -2.22 15.44
C SER A 107 17.04 -1.93 14.25
N HIS A 108 17.04 -2.85 13.29
CA HIS A 108 16.09 -2.88 12.20
C HIS A 108 14.98 -3.89 12.51
N ALA A 109 13.80 -3.70 11.92
CA ALA A 109 12.73 -4.66 12.07
C ALA A 109 13.15 -6.01 11.48
N GLU A 110 13.19 -7.05 12.31
CA GLU A 110 13.47 -8.43 11.91
C GLU A 110 12.27 -9.07 11.21
N ARG A 111 11.06 -8.65 11.62
CA ARG A 111 9.80 -9.11 11.04
C ARG A 111 8.78 -7.99 11.04
N VAL A 112 8.18 -7.76 9.89
CA VAL A 112 7.06 -6.83 9.72
C VAL A 112 5.75 -7.60 9.70
N THR A 113 4.73 -7.05 10.34
CA THR A 113 3.35 -7.54 10.34
C THR A 113 2.41 -6.38 10.02
N ILE A 114 1.44 -6.65 9.15
CA ILE A 114 0.33 -5.76 8.80
C ILE A 114 -0.95 -6.42 9.27
N SER A 115 -1.81 -5.66 9.94
CA SER A 115 -3.16 -6.06 10.31
C SER A 115 -4.15 -5.08 9.70
N LEU A 116 -5.17 -5.62 9.05
CA LEU A 116 -6.25 -4.88 8.41
C LEU A 116 -7.58 -5.31 9.03
N GLU A 117 -8.38 -4.32 9.37
CA GLU A 117 -9.80 -4.49 9.64
C GLU A 117 -10.60 -3.66 8.63
N ALA A 118 -11.58 -4.27 7.97
CA ALA A 118 -12.49 -3.59 7.07
C ALA A 118 -13.94 -3.80 7.52
N ALA A 119 -14.61 -2.71 7.90
CA ALA A 119 -16.01 -2.70 8.26
C ALA A 119 -16.86 -2.29 7.04
N ILE A 120 -17.65 -3.23 6.53
CA ILE A 120 -18.48 -3.08 5.33
C ILE A 120 -19.93 -2.87 5.78
N ARG A 121 -20.46 -1.68 5.51
CA ARG A 121 -21.81 -1.28 5.90
C ARG A 121 -22.69 -1.10 4.68
N PRO A 122 -23.86 -1.76 4.60
CA PRO A 122 -24.83 -1.49 3.55
C PRO A 122 -25.37 -0.06 3.68
N THR A 123 -25.66 0.56 2.54
CA THR A 123 -26.28 1.88 2.39
C THR A 123 -27.44 1.78 1.40
N SER A 124 -28.19 2.86 1.20
CA SER A 124 -29.31 2.87 0.25
C SER A 124 -28.90 2.70 -1.22
N THR A 125 -27.65 3.02 -1.57
CA THR A 125 -27.14 3.01 -2.96
C THR A 125 -25.99 2.03 -3.18
N GLY A 126 -25.67 1.19 -2.19
CA GLY A 126 -24.50 0.30 -2.24
C GLY A 126 -23.93 0.06 -0.85
N THR A 127 -22.63 0.24 -0.70
CA THR A 127 -21.87 -0.03 0.52
C THR A 127 -20.82 1.02 0.80
N THR A 128 -20.48 1.12 2.08
CA THR A 128 -19.36 1.90 2.58
C THR A 128 -18.43 0.96 3.33
N THR A 129 -17.16 0.89 2.90
CA THR A 129 -16.12 0.08 3.51
C THR A 129 -15.13 0.99 4.24
N GLY A 130 -15.11 0.92 5.57
CA GLY A 130 -14.12 1.61 6.39
C GLY A 130 -12.93 0.70 6.68
N PHE A 131 -11.72 1.15 6.39
CA PHE A 131 -10.48 0.42 6.61
C PHE A 131 -9.74 0.98 7.83
N ASP A 132 -9.17 0.10 8.65
CA ASP A 132 -8.20 0.41 9.72
C ASP A 132 -6.96 -0.47 9.54
N LEU A 133 -5.82 0.16 9.23
CA LEU A 133 -4.54 -0.49 8.94
C LEU A 133 -3.55 -0.26 10.07
N HIS A 134 -2.93 -1.34 10.53
CA HIS A 134 -1.90 -1.32 11.56
C HIS A 134 -0.63 -1.98 11.03
N TYR A 135 0.47 -1.23 11.00
CA TYR A 135 1.78 -1.70 10.57
C TYR A 135 2.69 -1.80 11.78
N THR A 136 3.32 -2.95 11.99
CA THR A 136 4.18 -3.20 13.15
C THR A 136 5.46 -3.92 12.74
N GLY A 137 6.57 -3.49 13.33
CA GLY A 137 7.87 -4.14 13.21
C GLY A 137 8.25 -4.78 14.53
N ASN A 138 8.81 -5.99 14.47
CA ASN A 138 9.42 -6.65 15.62
C ASN A 138 10.93 -6.43 15.57
N TYR A 139 11.49 -5.99 16.69
CA TYR A 139 12.89 -5.62 16.86
C TYR A 139 13.48 -6.43 18.00
N THR A 140 14.81 -6.54 18.00
CA THR A 140 15.56 -7.10 19.13
C THR A 140 16.54 -6.05 19.64
N ASN A 141 16.48 -5.78 20.94
CA ASN A 141 17.57 -5.13 21.65
C ASN A 141 18.63 -6.19 21.92
N ARG A 142 19.73 -6.15 21.16
CA ARG A 142 20.79 -7.17 21.19
C ARG A 142 21.60 -7.18 22.50
N PHE A 143 21.62 -6.08 23.25
CA PHE A 143 22.37 -6.02 24.51
C PHE A 143 21.73 -6.88 25.60
N ILE A 144 20.41 -6.94 25.63
CA ILE A 144 19.62 -7.69 26.63
C ILE A 144 18.81 -8.84 26.02
N ASN A 145 19.02 -9.11 24.72
CA ASN A 145 18.25 -10.08 23.92
C ASN A 145 16.72 -9.93 24.10
N HIS A 146 16.24 -8.69 24.22
CA HIS A 146 14.83 -8.40 24.46
C HIS A 146 14.12 -8.05 23.15
N LYS A 147 13.06 -8.80 22.85
CA LYS A 147 12.21 -8.55 21.69
C LYS A 147 11.11 -7.55 22.03
N PHE A 148 10.90 -6.59 21.15
CA PHE A 148 9.86 -5.59 21.31
C PHE A 148 9.23 -5.22 19.96
N THR A 149 8.05 -4.62 20.00
CA THR A 149 7.30 -4.22 18.81
C THR A 149 7.24 -2.70 18.73
N HIS A 150 7.33 -2.14 17.53
CA HIS A 150 7.18 -0.71 17.29
C HIS A 150 6.27 -0.47 16.09
N PRO A 151 5.39 0.56 16.11
CA PRO A 151 4.62 0.96 14.95
C PRO A 151 5.52 1.31 13.76
N CYS A 152 5.06 0.96 12.57
CA CYS A 152 5.64 1.38 11.30
C CYS A 152 4.64 2.26 10.55
N ASN A 153 5.10 2.96 9.52
CA ASN A 153 4.21 3.65 8.60
C ASN A 153 3.91 2.75 7.40
N GLY A 154 2.73 2.89 6.79
CA GLY A 154 2.46 2.30 5.48
C GLY A 154 3.27 3.02 4.39
N THR A 155 3.61 2.32 3.31
CA THR A 155 4.22 2.96 2.12
C THR A 155 3.19 3.70 1.27
N GLY A 156 1.89 3.51 1.53
CA GLY A 156 0.79 4.03 0.72
C GLY A 156 0.33 3.06 -0.37
N GLU A 157 1.11 2.02 -0.68
CA GLU A 157 0.78 1.10 -1.76
C GLU A 157 -0.45 0.24 -1.46
N LEU A 158 -0.57 -0.25 -0.22
CA LEU A 158 -1.72 -1.04 0.21
C LEU A 158 -2.98 -0.17 0.21
N GLU A 159 -2.89 1.04 0.74
CA GLU A 159 -3.99 1.99 0.77
C GLU A 159 -4.43 2.40 -0.63
N GLN A 160 -3.52 2.59 -1.59
CA GLN A 160 -3.87 2.87 -2.99
C GLN A 160 -4.61 1.69 -3.64
N ARG A 161 -4.15 0.46 -3.38
CA ARG A 161 -4.81 -0.76 -3.88
C ARG A 161 -6.19 -0.98 -3.25
N LEU A 162 -6.41 -0.53 -2.02
CA LEU A 162 -7.70 -0.64 -1.33
C LEU A 162 -8.61 0.58 -1.55
N GLY A 163 -8.02 1.73 -1.89
CA GLY A 163 -8.70 3.02 -2.04
C GLY A 163 -9.40 3.22 -3.38
N ALA A 164 -9.12 2.38 -4.38
CA ALA A 164 -9.97 2.31 -5.56
C ALA A 164 -11.30 1.63 -5.20
N PRO A 165 -12.42 2.02 -5.82
CA PRO A 165 -13.66 1.27 -5.69
C PRO A 165 -13.36 -0.21 -5.97
N VAL A 166 -13.82 -1.13 -5.12
CA VAL A 166 -13.54 -2.57 -5.26
C VAL A 166 -13.99 -3.15 -6.61
N GLN A 167 -14.81 -2.39 -7.34
CA GLN A 167 -15.29 -2.65 -8.70
C GLN A 167 -14.21 -2.49 -9.76
N ASP A 168 -13.23 -1.61 -9.53
CA ASP A 168 -12.12 -1.32 -10.43
C ASP A 168 -10.87 -2.17 -10.10
N LEU A 169 -10.94 -2.98 -9.04
CA LEU A 169 -9.88 -3.91 -8.64
C LEU A 169 -9.92 -5.13 -9.56
N GLN A 170 -9.17 -5.03 -10.67
CA GLN A 170 -8.96 -6.17 -11.55
C GLN A 170 -8.00 -7.17 -10.92
N VAL A 171 -8.49 -8.40 -10.73
CA VAL A 171 -7.65 -9.59 -10.52
C VAL A 171 -7.01 -9.90 -11.88
N LYS A 172 -5.68 -9.80 -11.96
CA LYS A 172 -4.91 -10.25 -13.13
C LYS A 172 -4.50 -11.70 -12.97
#